data_AF-M1A2Q6-F1
#
_entry.id   AF-M1A2Q6-F1
#
_cell.length_a   1.000
_cell.length_b   1.000
_cell.length_c   1.000
_cell.angle_alpha   90.00
_cell.angle_beta   90.00
_cell.angle_gamma   90.00
#
_symmetry.space_group_name_H-M   'P 1'
#
loop_
_entity.id
_entity.type
_entity.pdbx_description
1 polymer ?
#
loop_
_entity_poly.entity_id
_entity_poly.type
_entity_poly.pdbx_seq_one_letter_code
_entity_poly.pdbx_strand_id
1 'polypeptide(L)'
;MQQASILGNLEEFGVLKSCGDDAVSGTLKSEASGDDDDVPSVVEFGAGRGYLTQVLADCYRIKKILLVERKSYKLKADRSLRQKESVTLERLRIDIEDLKLNAVESLQGVPYLAIGKHLCGPATDMTLRCCISKQCNQHNDAPSDSTCRLIGLAIATCCHHLCQWKHYINKRYMLDLGITKDDFNAMTWLTSWAVDADHGSDLCGTGSFDLQIRENEHVESDPSTYDVKNMVKNMKAVDRAVVGLMCKDIIDVGRFMWLKEHELECELVKYVPSNISPENRLLVARQKS
;
A
#
# COMPACT_ATOMS: atom_id res chain seq x y z
N MET A 1 11.39 2.20 13.28
CA MET A 1 10.40 3.24 13.62
C MET A 1 9.18 3.17 12.70
N GLN A 2 9.33 3.37 11.39
CA GLN A 2 8.19 3.31 10.45
C GLN A 2 7.43 1.98 10.45
N GLN A 3 8.12 0.83 10.49
CA GLN A 3 7.49 -0.50 10.55
C GLN A 3 6.63 -0.66 11.80
N ALA A 4 7.20 -0.36 12.98
CA ALA A 4 6.47 -0.43 14.25
C ALA A 4 5.24 0.48 14.27
N SER A 5 5.34 1.68 13.67
CA SER A 5 4.22 2.61 13.60
C SER A 5 3.07 2.09 12.71
N ILE A 6 3.38 1.41 11.60
CA ILE A 6 2.35 0.74 10.77
C ILE A 6 1.64 -0.34 11.58
N LEU A 7 2.37 -1.12 12.39
CA LEU A 7 1.77 -2.14 13.25
C LEU A 7 0.91 -1.52 14.35
N GLY A 8 1.35 -0.41 14.95
CA GLY A 8 0.56 0.34 15.92
C GLY A 8 -0.77 0.83 15.33
N ASN A 9 -0.79 1.29 14.08
CA ASN A 9 -2.05 1.66 13.41
C ASN A 9 -2.96 0.45 13.15
N LEU A 10 -2.39 -0.73 12.84
CA LEU A 10 -3.17 -1.97 12.71
C LEU A 10 -3.79 -2.43 14.04
N GLU A 11 -3.08 -2.24 15.15
CA GLU A 11 -3.56 -2.54 16.50
C GLU A 11 -4.62 -1.53 16.95
N GLU A 12 -4.39 -0.23 16.75
CA GLU A 12 -5.34 0.84 17.06
C GLU A 12 -6.65 0.70 16.26
N PHE A 13 -6.55 0.32 14.98
CA PHE A 13 -7.71 0.04 14.13
C PHE A 13 -8.39 -1.31 14.45
N GLY A 14 -7.84 -2.09 15.39
CA GLY A 14 -8.40 -3.37 15.85
C GLY A 14 -8.32 -4.49 14.81
N VAL A 15 -7.30 -4.50 13.96
CA VAL A 15 -6.99 -5.62 13.04
C VAL A 15 -6.08 -6.64 13.71
N LEU A 16 -5.10 -6.16 14.48
CA LEU A 16 -4.23 -6.97 15.32
C LEU A 16 -4.74 -6.95 16.76
N LYS A 17 -4.77 -8.12 17.42
CA LYS A 17 -5.05 -8.22 18.86
C LYS A 17 -3.75 -8.02 19.63
N SER A 18 -3.78 -7.22 20.69
CA SER A 18 -2.61 -7.03 21.55
C SER A 18 -2.24 -8.32 22.25
N CYS A 19 -0.95 -8.64 22.32
CA CYS A 19 -0.47 -9.81 23.06
C CYS A 19 -0.56 -9.62 24.60
N GLY A 20 -1.03 -8.46 25.08
CA GLY A 20 -1.05 -8.05 26.48
C GLY A 20 -2.38 -8.13 27.23
N ASP A 21 -3.51 -8.39 26.55
CA ASP A 21 -4.83 -8.39 27.21
C ASP A 21 -5.09 -9.61 28.10
N ASP A 22 -4.27 -10.65 28.02
CA ASP A 22 -4.35 -11.82 28.91
C ASP A 22 -3.75 -11.57 30.31
N ALA A 23 -3.16 -10.40 30.59
CA ALA A 23 -2.43 -10.14 31.83
C ALA A 23 -3.19 -9.28 32.88
N VAL A 24 -4.34 -8.68 32.56
CA VAL A 24 -5.06 -7.75 33.47
C VAL A 24 -6.54 -8.15 33.68
N SER A 25 -6.85 -9.43 33.64
CA SER A 25 -8.05 -9.96 34.29
C SER A 25 -7.63 -11.06 35.25
N GLY A 26 -7.49 -10.69 36.52
CA GLY A 26 -7.18 -11.60 37.59
C GLY A 26 -8.28 -12.64 37.75
N THR A 27 -8.13 -13.78 37.09
CA THR A 27 -8.68 -15.07 37.51
C THR A 27 -7.79 -16.15 36.93
N LEU A 28 -7.17 -16.93 37.81
CA LEU A 28 -6.53 -18.20 37.47
C LEU A 28 -7.54 -19.09 36.74
N LYS A 29 -7.57 -19.02 35.40
CA LYS A 29 -8.00 -20.12 34.56
C LYS A 29 -6.76 -20.79 34.01
N SER A 30 -6.28 -21.74 34.80
CA SER A 30 -5.51 -22.87 34.30
C SER A 30 -6.42 -23.66 33.36
N GLU A 31 -6.47 -23.29 32.09
CA GLU A 31 -6.77 -24.22 31.00
C GLU A 31 -5.85 -23.90 29.83
N ALA A 32 -4.86 -24.77 29.65
CA ALA A 32 -4.07 -24.87 28.44
C ALA A 32 -4.98 -25.36 27.29
N SER A 33 -5.68 -24.43 26.65
CA SER A 33 -6.41 -24.66 25.39
C SER A 33 -6.85 -23.33 24.74
N GLY A 34 -5.90 -22.41 24.55
CA GLY A 34 -6.09 -21.33 23.59
C GLY A 34 -5.68 -21.86 22.23
N ASP A 35 -6.64 -22.06 21.33
CA ASP A 35 -6.41 -22.70 20.04
C ASP A 35 -5.29 -21.97 19.30
N ASP A 36 -4.26 -22.72 18.93
CA ASP A 36 -3.05 -22.23 18.26
C ASP A 36 -3.34 -21.73 16.81
N ASP A 37 -4.63 -21.80 16.43
CA ASP A 37 -5.29 -21.55 15.13
C ASP A 37 -5.90 -20.13 14.99
N ASP A 38 -5.95 -19.31 16.04
CA ASP A 38 -6.57 -17.95 15.96
C ASP A 38 -5.62 -16.85 15.41
N VAL A 39 -4.34 -17.17 15.19
CA VAL A 39 -3.35 -16.20 14.68
C VAL A 39 -3.36 -16.19 13.15
N PRO A 40 -3.68 -15.05 12.50
CA PRO A 40 -3.78 -14.97 11.05
C PRO A 40 -2.41 -15.17 10.36
N SER A 41 -2.44 -15.70 9.14
CA SER A 41 -1.28 -15.67 8.25
C SER A 41 -0.99 -14.23 7.81
N VAL A 42 0.24 -13.96 7.37
CA VAL A 42 0.62 -12.64 6.86
C VAL A 42 1.11 -12.72 5.43
N VAL A 43 0.59 -11.84 4.59
CA VAL A 43 1.02 -11.66 3.22
C VAL A 43 1.64 -10.27 3.08
N GLU A 44 2.96 -10.20 2.91
CA GLU A 44 3.66 -8.94 2.63
C GLU A 44 3.86 -8.78 1.13
N PHE A 45 3.20 -7.78 0.55
CA PHE A 45 3.33 -7.40 -0.85
C PHE A 45 4.50 -6.43 -1.03
N GLY A 46 5.33 -6.68 -2.05
CA GLY A 46 6.54 -5.89 -2.28
C GLY A 46 7.51 -6.00 -1.11
N ALA A 47 7.68 -7.23 -0.60
CA ALA A 47 8.37 -7.49 0.65
C ALA A 47 9.82 -7.01 0.67
N GLY A 48 10.47 -6.88 -0.50
CA GLY A 48 11.86 -6.46 -0.58
C GLY A 48 12.78 -7.27 0.33
N ARG A 49 13.27 -6.63 1.39
CA ARG A 49 14.16 -7.25 2.39
C ARG A 49 13.44 -7.96 3.54
N GLY A 50 12.10 -7.85 3.65
CA GLY A 50 11.25 -8.53 4.64
C GLY A 50 11.20 -7.91 6.03
N TYR A 51 11.61 -6.65 6.19
CA TYR A 51 11.71 -6.02 7.51
C TYR A 51 10.36 -5.71 8.15
N LEU A 52 9.31 -5.45 7.36
CA LEU A 52 8.00 -5.17 7.93
C LEU A 52 7.44 -6.44 8.59
N THR A 53 7.47 -7.56 7.88
CA THR A 53 7.06 -8.83 8.48
C THR A 53 7.98 -9.28 9.60
N GLN A 54 9.28 -9.00 9.54
CA GLN A 54 10.19 -9.34 10.65
C GLN A 54 9.72 -8.73 11.97
N VAL A 55 9.43 -7.43 11.99
CA VAL A 55 8.94 -6.72 13.18
C VAL A 55 7.59 -7.31 13.62
N LEU A 56 6.70 -7.60 12.67
CA LEU A 56 5.40 -8.18 12.97
C LEU A 56 5.53 -9.58 13.60
N ALA A 57 6.43 -10.42 13.09
CA ALA A 57 6.70 -11.75 13.62
C ALA A 57 7.42 -11.73 14.97
N ASP A 58 8.14 -10.64 15.29
CA ASP A 58 8.74 -10.42 16.61
C ASP A 58 7.67 -10.03 17.65
N CYS A 59 6.60 -9.34 17.25
CA CYS A 59 5.61 -8.78 18.17
C CYS A 59 4.33 -9.61 18.35
N TYR A 60 3.82 -10.28 17.31
CA TYR A 60 2.45 -10.85 17.31
C TYR A 60 2.39 -12.38 17.18
N ARG A 61 3.49 -13.11 17.47
CA ARG A 61 3.58 -14.59 17.43
C ARG A 61 3.11 -15.24 16.12
N ILE A 62 3.34 -14.55 15.01
CA ILE A 62 2.84 -14.93 13.69
C ILE A 62 3.63 -16.11 13.16
N LYS A 63 2.91 -17.17 12.76
CA LYS A 63 3.50 -18.45 12.36
C LYS A 63 3.61 -18.64 10.86
N LYS A 64 2.64 -18.17 10.09
CA LYS A 64 2.61 -18.38 8.64
C LYS A 64 2.83 -17.06 7.92
N ILE A 65 3.89 -17.01 7.12
CA ILE A 65 4.30 -15.82 6.38
C ILE A 65 4.46 -16.15 4.89
N LEU A 66 3.79 -15.37 4.06
CA LEU A 66 3.97 -15.32 2.62
C LEU A 66 4.56 -13.97 2.21
N LEU A 67 5.74 -13.99 1.60
CA LEU A 67 6.38 -12.80 1.05
C LEU A 67 6.23 -12.78 -0.46
N VAL A 68 5.56 -11.76 -1.01
CA VAL A 68 5.38 -11.57 -2.46
C VAL A 68 6.35 -10.50 -2.95
N GLU A 69 7.20 -10.87 -3.89
CA GLU A 69 8.19 -9.94 -4.43
C GLU A 69 8.60 -10.30 -5.86
N ARG A 70 8.67 -9.32 -6.75
CA ARG A 70 9.09 -9.53 -8.14
C ARG A 70 10.60 -9.70 -8.28
N LYS A 71 11.39 -8.95 -7.52
CA LYS A 71 12.86 -8.89 -7.64
C LYS A 71 13.57 -9.78 -6.61
N SER A 72 14.70 -10.35 -7.01
CA SER A 72 15.58 -11.04 -6.05
C SER A 72 16.38 -10.03 -5.23
N TYR A 73 15.96 -9.78 -3.99
CA TYR A 73 16.74 -9.03 -3.01
C TYR A 73 17.66 -9.97 -2.22
N LYS A 74 18.75 -9.42 -1.64
CA LYS A 74 19.51 -10.12 -0.59
C LYS A 74 18.56 -10.36 0.59
N LEU A 75 18.21 -11.62 0.81
CA LEU A 75 17.19 -12.15 1.74
C LEU A 75 17.54 -11.92 3.22
N LYS A 76 17.73 -10.66 3.63
CA LYS A 76 18.30 -10.31 4.94
C LYS A 76 17.40 -10.73 6.11
N ALA A 77 16.09 -10.48 6.03
CA ALA A 77 15.17 -10.91 7.08
C ALA A 77 14.86 -12.41 7.03
N ASP A 78 14.87 -13.03 5.85
CA ASP A 78 14.53 -14.46 5.70
C ASP A 78 15.41 -15.36 6.56
N ARG A 79 16.70 -15.05 6.70
CA ARG A 79 17.60 -15.83 7.56
C ARG A 79 17.12 -15.83 9.00
N SER A 80 16.80 -14.66 9.55
CA SER A 80 16.32 -14.51 10.93
C SER A 80 14.93 -15.10 11.11
N LEU A 81 14.04 -14.96 10.13
CA LEU A 81 12.70 -15.55 10.17
C LEU A 81 12.75 -17.07 10.15
N ARG A 82 13.60 -17.67 9.31
CA ARG A 82 13.77 -19.14 9.22
C ARG A 82 14.43 -19.77 10.45
N GLN A 83 15.12 -18.98 11.26
CA GLN A 83 15.69 -19.46 12.53
C GLN A 83 14.64 -19.60 13.64
N LYS A 84 13.43 -19.05 13.45
CA LYS A 84 12.31 -19.23 14.37
C LYS A 84 11.60 -20.54 14.06
N GLU A 85 11.74 -21.53 14.94
CA GLU A 85 11.16 -22.88 14.73
C GLU A 85 9.64 -22.89 14.54
N SER A 86 8.93 -21.89 15.11
CA SER A 86 7.47 -21.75 15.01
C SER A 86 7.00 -21.03 13.74
N VAL A 87 7.89 -20.61 12.85
CA VAL A 87 7.57 -19.78 11.68
C VAL A 87 7.79 -20.54 10.37
N THR A 88 6.70 -20.72 9.63
CA THR A 88 6.69 -21.16 8.23
C THR A 88 6.81 -19.94 7.32
N LEU A 89 7.91 -19.87 6.56
CA LEU A 89 8.19 -18.78 5.62
C LEU A 89 8.20 -19.28 4.17
N GLU A 90 7.22 -18.81 3.41
CA GLU A 90 7.15 -18.94 1.95
C GLU A 90 7.44 -17.60 1.29
N ARG A 91 8.20 -17.60 0.19
CA ARG A 91 8.48 -16.41 -0.60
C ARG A 91 8.21 -16.68 -2.08
N LEU A 92 7.20 -16.01 -2.62
CA LEU A 92 6.83 -16.10 -4.02
C LEU A 92 7.54 -15.02 -4.83
N ARG A 93 8.30 -15.47 -5.84
CA ARG A 93 8.91 -14.58 -6.82
C ARG A 93 7.98 -14.40 -8.02
N ILE A 94 7.07 -13.44 -7.93
CA ILE A 94 6.00 -13.23 -8.91
C ILE A 94 5.68 -11.73 -9.05
N ASP A 95 5.19 -11.31 -10.22
CA ASP A 95 4.57 -9.99 -10.36
C ASP A 95 3.19 -10.02 -9.69
N ILE A 96 2.81 -8.94 -9.00
CA ILE A 96 1.52 -8.85 -8.30
C ILE A 96 0.37 -8.88 -9.32
N GLU A 97 0.59 -8.41 -10.56
CA GLU A 97 -0.40 -8.50 -11.65
C GLU A 97 -0.80 -9.96 -11.96
N ASP A 98 0.12 -10.92 -11.78
CA ASP A 98 -0.09 -12.34 -12.07
C ASP A 98 -0.48 -13.17 -10.83
N LEU A 99 -0.46 -12.57 -9.63
CA LEU A 99 -0.69 -13.27 -8.38
C LEU A 99 -2.19 -13.55 -8.14
N LYS A 100 -2.50 -14.82 -7.89
CA LYS A 100 -3.81 -15.28 -7.41
C LYS A 100 -3.66 -15.92 -6.03
N LEU A 101 -4.06 -15.22 -4.97
CA LEU A 101 -3.92 -15.72 -3.59
C LEU A 101 -4.63 -17.05 -3.35
N ASN A 102 -5.80 -17.25 -3.96
CA ASN A 102 -6.54 -18.52 -3.85
C ASN A 102 -5.81 -19.74 -4.48
N ALA A 103 -4.84 -19.48 -5.37
CA ALA A 103 -4.00 -20.53 -5.94
C ALA A 103 -2.76 -20.85 -5.09
N VAL A 104 -2.54 -20.10 -3.99
CA VAL A 104 -1.43 -20.34 -3.07
C VAL A 104 -1.89 -21.34 -2.01
N GLU A 105 -1.42 -22.57 -2.11
CA GLU A 105 -1.82 -23.70 -1.25
C GLU A 105 -1.69 -23.38 0.25
N SER A 106 -0.63 -22.67 0.64
CA SER A 106 -0.38 -22.31 2.04
C SER A 106 -1.38 -21.32 2.66
N LEU A 107 -2.19 -20.64 1.82
CA LEU A 107 -3.23 -19.69 2.25
C LEU A 107 -4.66 -20.23 2.13
N GLN A 108 -4.85 -21.44 1.59
CA GLN A 108 -6.18 -22.00 1.39
C GLN A 108 -6.87 -22.27 2.73
N GLY A 109 -8.07 -21.69 2.90
CA GLY A 109 -8.85 -21.84 4.14
C GLY A 109 -8.29 -21.10 5.35
N VAL A 110 -7.20 -20.33 5.21
CA VAL A 110 -6.56 -19.64 6.33
C VAL A 110 -6.86 -18.14 6.29
N PRO A 111 -7.25 -17.51 7.43
CA PRO A 111 -7.35 -16.06 7.51
C PRO A 111 -5.98 -15.41 7.33
N TYR A 112 -5.92 -14.29 6.60
CA TYR A 112 -4.67 -13.58 6.37
C TYR A 112 -4.79 -12.06 6.47
N LEU A 113 -3.71 -11.45 6.94
CA LEU A 113 -3.48 -10.01 6.96
C LEU A 113 -2.58 -9.61 5.78
N ALA A 114 -3.00 -8.64 4.97
CA ALA A 114 -2.21 -8.11 3.87
C ALA A 114 -1.47 -6.83 4.26
N ILE A 115 -0.15 -6.79 4.10
CA ILE A 115 0.65 -5.61 4.43
C ILE A 115 1.57 -5.20 3.27
N GLY A 116 1.92 -3.92 3.22
CA GLY A 116 2.84 -3.39 2.20
C GLY A 116 3.22 -1.95 2.50
N LYS A 117 4.45 -1.55 2.16
CA LYS A 117 4.94 -0.19 2.46
C LYS A 117 5.58 0.55 1.28
N HIS A 118 6.31 -0.15 0.43
CA HIS A 118 7.02 0.45 -0.70
C HIS A 118 6.54 -0.13 -2.03
N LEU A 119 5.23 -0.33 -2.13
CA LEU A 119 4.59 -0.68 -3.39
C LEU A 119 4.65 0.53 -4.33
N CYS A 120 4.98 0.29 -5.60
CA CYS A 120 4.80 1.33 -6.61
C CYS A 120 3.30 1.63 -6.77
N GLY A 121 2.95 2.82 -7.29
CA GLY A 121 1.54 3.20 -7.50
C GLY A 121 0.68 2.08 -8.10
N PRO A 122 1.06 1.50 -9.26
CA PRO A 122 0.32 0.40 -9.87
C PRO A 122 0.26 -0.85 -9.01
N ALA A 123 1.35 -1.20 -8.32
CA ALA A 123 1.40 -2.36 -7.44
C ALA A 123 0.46 -2.20 -6.23
N THR A 124 0.31 -0.99 -5.69
CA THR A 124 -0.67 -0.72 -4.63
C THR A 124 -2.07 -1.06 -5.12
N ASP A 125 -2.47 -0.55 -6.30
CA ASP A 125 -3.79 -0.83 -6.87
C ASP A 125 -3.97 -2.31 -7.26
N MET A 126 -2.92 -2.99 -7.73
CA MET A 126 -2.96 -4.44 -7.98
C MET A 126 -3.12 -5.23 -6.68
N THR A 127 -2.40 -4.86 -5.61
CA THR A 127 -2.52 -5.49 -4.29
C THR A 127 -3.93 -5.36 -3.73
N LEU A 128 -4.51 -4.16 -3.76
CA LEU A 128 -5.89 -3.95 -3.29
C LEU A 128 -6.88 -4.82 -4.07
N ARG A 129 -6.73 -4.88 -5.39
CA ARG A 129 -7.56 -5.76 -6.25
C ARG A 129 -7.34 -7.24 -5.95
N CYS A 130 -6.10 -7.65 -5.72
CA CYS A 130 -5.73 -9.03 -5.40
C CYS A 130 -6.38 -9.48 -4.08
N CYS A 131 -6.35 -8.61 -3.06
CA CYS A 131 -6.93 -8.90 -1.74
C CYS A 131 -8.46 -8.97 -1.73
N ILE A 132 -9.15 -8.20 -2.58
CA ILE A 132 -10.61 -8.06 -2.55
C ILE A 132 -11.31 -8.84 -3.66
N SER A 133 -10.59 -9.38 -4.64
CA SER A 133 -11.19 -10.19 -5.71
C SER A 133 -11.91 -11.41 -5.13
N LYS A 134 -13.21 -11.23 -4.82
CA LYS A 134 -14.21 -12.30 -4.82
C LYS A 134 -14.07 -12.91 -6.21
N GLN A 135 -13.62 -14.16 -6.31
CA GLN A 135 -13.49 -14.81 -7.60
C GLN A 135 -14.82 -14.66 -8.33
N CYS A 136 -14.83 -13.84 -9.39
CA CYS A 136 -15.88 -13.86 -10.37
C CYS A 136 -15.65 -15.13 -11.19
N ASN A 137 -15.93 -16.29 -10.60
CA ASN A 137 -16.18 -17.49 -11.37
C ASN A 137 -17.54 -17.28 -12.04
N GLN A 138 -17.55 -16.55 -13.16
CA GLN A 138 -18.64 -16.60 -14.14
C GLN A 138 -18.60 -17.89 -14.98
N HIS A 139 -18.11 -18.97 -14.40
CA HIS A 139 -18.29 -20.32 -14.91
C HIS A 139 -18.78 -21.20 -13.76
N ASN A 140 -19.85 -21.94 -14.05
CA ASN A 140 -20.70 -22.78 -13.20
C ASN A 140 -19.98 -23.92 -12.43
N ASP A 141 -18.80 -23.69 -11.88
CA ASP A 141 -18.15 -24.65 -11.00
C ASP A 141 -18.51 -24.31 -9.54
N ALA A 142 -18.92 -25.34 -8.81
CA ALA A 142 -19.38 -25.30 -7.42
C ALA A 142 -18.51 -24.39 -6.53
N PRO A 143 -19.07 -23.80 -5.45
CA PRO A 143 -18.29 -23.02 -4.49
C PRO A 143 -17.16 -23.90 -3.95
N SER A 144 -15.94 -23.68 -4.42
CA SER A 144 -14.78 -24.30 -3.80
C SER A 144 -14.63 -23.66 -2.42
N ASP A 145 -14.87 -24.44 -1.37
CA ASP A 145 -14.83 -24.07 0.06
C ASP A 145 -13.47 -23.53 0.55
N SER A 146 -12.49 -23.33 -0.33
CA SER A 146 -11.08 -23.08 0.00
C SER A 146 -10.59 -21.67 -0.35
N THR A 147 -11.44 -20.64 -0.28
CA THR A 147 -11.01 -19.26 -0.55
C THR A 147 -10.19 -18.70 0.60
N CYS A 148 -9.05 -18.06 0.32
CA CYS A 148 -8.27 -17.36 1.35
C CYS A 148 -9.10 -16.19 1.93
N ARG A 149 -9.15 -16.05 3.25
CA ARG A 149 -9.99 -15.05 3.92
C ARG A 149 -9.18 -13.85 4.36
N LEU A 150 -9.35 -12.70 3.71
CA LEU A 150 -8.74 -11.44 4.16
C LEU A 150 -9.37 -11.00 5.49
N ILE A 151 -8.58 -10.88 6.55
CA ILE A 151 -9.05 -10.28 7.83
C ILE A 151 -8.90 -8.76 7.83
N GLY A 152 -7.86 -8.26 7.18
CA GLY A 152 -7.57 -6.84 7.06
C GLY A 152 -6.30 -6.56 6.28
N LEU A 153 -6.04 -5.28 6.07
CA LEU A 153 -4.88 -4.80 5.33
C LEU A 153 -4.31 -3.51 5.92
N ALA A 154 -3.02 -3.29 5.68
CA ALA A 154 -2.33 -2.03 5.90
C ALA A 154 -1.32 -1.77 4.78
N ILE A 155 -1.64 -0.82 3.90
CA ILE A 155 -0.83 -0.50 2.72
C ILE A 155 -0.39 0.95 2.78
N ALA A 156 0.91 1.20 2.92
CA ALA A 156 1.45 2.56 2.85
C ALA A 156 1.51 3.04 1.40
N THR A 157 1.11 4.28 1.16
CA THR A 157 1.05 4.90 -0.16
C THR A 157 2.14 5.96 -0.29
N CYS A 158 3.00 5.84 -1.31
CA CYS A 158 4.15 6.76 -1.48
C CYS A 158 4.54 7.05 -2.94
N CYS A 159 4.43 6.07 -3.84
CA CYS A 159 4.92 6.21 -5.22
C CYS A 159 3.82 6.65 -6.21
N HIS A 160 3.08 7.72 -5.88
CA HIS A 160 1.95 8.19 -6.69
C HIS A 160 2.35 8.66 -8.10
N HIS A 161 3.57 9.15 -8.27
CA HIS A 161 4.13 9.53 -9.57
C HIS A 161 4.26 8.36 -10.55
N LEU A 162 4.25 7.11 -10.05
CA LEU A 162 4.25 5.92 -10.89
C LEU A 162 2.85 5.39 -11.19
N CYS A 163 1.79 5.96 -10.60
CA CYS A 163 0.43 5.53 -10.83
C CYS A 163 0.11 5.55 -12.33
N GLN A 164 -0.61 4.54 -12.79
CA GLN A 164 -1.00 4.41 -14.18
C GLN A 164 -2.51 4.25 -14.26
N TRP A 165 -3.16 4.98 -15.16
CA TRP A 165 -4.61 4.89 -15.35
C TRP A 165 -5.09 3.44 -15.53
N LYS A 166 -4.35 2.63 -16.31
CA LYS A 166 -4.66 1.21 -16.54
C LYS A 166 -4.92 0.48 -15.22
N HIS A 167 -4.05 0.65 -14.24
CA HIS A 167 -4.07 -0.11 -12.99
C HIS A 167 -4.85 0.56 -11.88
N TYR A 168 -5.01 1.89 -11.93
CA TYR A 168 -5.73 2.63 -10.89
C TYR A 168 -7.12 2.06 -10.64
N ILE A 169 -7.44 1.84 -9.38
CA ILE A 169 -8.53 0.96 -8.99
C ILE A 169 -9.91 1.64 -9.03
N ASN A 170 -9.96 2.95 -8.76
CA ASN A 170 -11.21 3.72 -8.73
C ASN A 170 -11.32 4.74 -9.87
N LYS A 171 -11.32 4.25 -11.11
CA LYS A 171 -11.49 5.12 -12.29
C LYS A 171 -12.80 5.89 -12.26
N ARG A 172 -13.86 5.30 -11.72
CA ARG A 172 -15.18 5.95 -11.62
C ARG A 172 -15.12 7.19 -10.75
N TYR A 173 -14.54 7.10 -9.56
CA TYR A 173 -14.32 8.26 -8.68
C TYR A 173 -13.60 9.42 -9.39
N MET A 174 -12.56 9.12 -10.18
CA MET A 174 -11.85 10.16 -10.94
C MET A 174 -12.75 10.81 -11.98
N LEU A 175 -13.49 10.01 -12.75
CA LEU A 175 -14.41 10.51 -13.78
C LEU A 175 -15.57 11.32 -13.18
N ASP A 176 -16.09 10.91 -12.02
CA ASP A 176 -17.16 11.61 -11.31
C ASP A 176 -16.70 12.99 -10.79
N LEU A 177 -15.40 13.16 -10.53
CA LEU A 177 -14.78 14.47 -10.25
C LEU A 177 -14.48 15.29 -11.52
N GLY A 178 -14.78 14.77 -12.70
CA GLY A 178 -14.42 15.39 -13.98
C GLY A 178 -12.94 15.21 -14.37
N ILE A 179 -12.19 14.34 -13.68
CA ILE A 179 -10.79 14.05 -13.96
C ILE A 179 -10.72 12.97 -15.03
N THR A 180 -10.32 13.35 -16.24
CA THR A 180 -10.13 12.41 -17.35
C THR A 180 -8.86 11.58 -17.17
N LYS A 181 -8.62 10.63 -18.07
CA LYS A 181 -7.37 9.86 -18.13
C LYS A 181 -6.14 10.77 -18.28
N ASP A 182 -6.24 11.81 -19.11
CA ASP A 182 -5.13 12.71 -19.38
C ASP A 182 -4.88 13.64 -18.21
N ASP A 183 -5.94 14.13 -17.56
CA ASP A 183 -5.85 14.88 -16.29
C ASP A 183 -5.21 14.02 -15.21
N PHE A 184 -5.62 12.76 -15.06
CA PHE A 184 -5.00 11.83 -14.11
C PHE A 184 -3.51 11.66 -14.39
N ASN A 185 -3.11 11.48 -15.65
CA ASN A 185 -1.70 11.37 -16.01
C ASN A 185 -0.93 12.65 -15.62
N ALA A 186 -1.48 13.83 -15.89
CA ALA A 186 -0.90 15.10 -15.45
C ALA A 186 -0.82 15.19 -13.92
N MET A 187 -1.88 14.80 -13.19
CA MET A 187 -1.90 14.77 -11.73
C MET A 187 -0.82 13.86 -11.16
N THR A 188 -0.58 12.68 -11.75
CA THR A 188 0.50 11.78 -11.28
C THR A 188 1.86 12.45 -11.40
N TRP A 189 2.13 13.22 -12.46
CA TRP A 189 3.33 14.03 -12.56
C TRP A 189 3.40 15.09 -11.46
N LEU A 190 2.32 15.83 -11.23
CA LEU A 190 2.26 16.87 -10.19
C LEU A 190 2.50 16.32 -8.78
N THR A 191 2.22 15.04 -8.51
CA THR A 191 2.53 14.44 -7.20
C THR A 191 4.02 14.48 -6.82
N SER A 192 4.93 14.56 -7.80
CA SER A 192 6.37 14.68 -7.50
C SER A 192 6.71 16.00 -6.82
N TRP A 193 5.90 17.05 -7.00
CA TRP A 193 6.13 18.35 -6.36
C TRP A 193 5.92 18.32 -4.85
N ALA A 194 5.24 17.30 -4.31
CA ALA A 194 4.93 17.20 -2.89
C ALA A 194 6.19 17.20 -1.97
N VAL A 195 7.37 16.90 -2.53
CA VAL A 195 8.65 16.89 -1.81
C VAL A 195 9.54 18.11 -2.12
N ASP A 196 9.09 19.04 -2.97
CA ASP A 196 9.91 20.18 -3.43
C ASP A 196 10.27 21.17 -2.30
N ALA A 197 9.47 21.26 -1.24
CA ALA A 197 9.72 22.17 -0.12
C ALA A 197 10.89 21.71 0.78
N ASP A 198 11.26 20.43 0.75
CA ASP A 198 12.31 19.85 1.61
C ASP A 198 13.74 20.10 1.08
N HIS A 199 13.88 20.65 -0.14
CA HIS A 199 15.17 21.03 -0.73
C HIS A 199 15.48 22.54 -0.56
N GLY A 200 14.83 23.20 0.40
CA GLY A 200 14.89 24.65 0.62
C GLY A 200 16.20 25.21 1.19
N SER A 201 17.24 24.40 1.37
CA SER A 201 18.58 24.90 1.71
C SER A 201 19.60 24.43 0.66
N ASP A 202 20.11 25.42 -0.05
CA ASP A 202 21.32 25.44 -0.87
C ASP A 202 21.16 25.35 -2.39
N LEU A 203 21.55 26.49 -2.98
CA LEU A 203 22.12 26.72 -4.32
C LEU A 203 21.17 27.11 -5.44
N CYS A 204 21.22 28.42 -5.71
CA CYS A 204 21.39 28.95 -7.06
C CYS A 204 22.27 28.00 -7.88
N GLY A 205 21.63 27.22 -8.75
CA GLY A 205 22.26 26.27 -9.62
C GLY A 205 21.22 25.82 -10.62
N THR A 206 21.46 26.18 -11.87
CA THR A 206 20.74 25.86 -13.10
C THR A 206 20.54 24.35 -13.30
N GLY A 207 19.86 23.68 -12.37
CA GLY A 207 19.36 22.33 -12.52
C GLY A 207 18.03 22.44 -13.24
N SER A 208 18.09 22.42 -14.57
CA SER A 208 16.92 22.18 -15.41
C SER A 208 16.21 20.94 -14.86
N PHE A 209 15.09 21.14 -14.15
CA PHE A 209 14.09 20.09 -14.05
C PHE A 209 13.69 19.86 -15.50
N ASP A 210 14.25 18.80 -16.06
CA ASP A 210 13.98 18.36 -17.41
C ASP A 210 12.51 17.94 -17.42
N LEU A 211 11.66 18.93 -17.66
CA LEU A 211 10.31 18.76 -18.15
C LEU A 211 10.46 18.11 -19.53
N GLN A 212 10.91 16.85 -19.58
CA GLN A 212 10.73 15.99 -20.74
C GLN A 212 9.24 15.66 -20.80
N ILE A 213 8.45 16.67 -21.18
CA ILE A 213 7.35 16.45 -22.11
C ILE A 213 7.98 15.58 -23.18
N ARG A 214 7.59 14.32 -23.27
CA ARG A 214 8.05 13.44 -24.35
C ARG A 214 7.65 14.14 -25.64
N GLU A 215 8.61 14.81 -26.27
CA GLU A 215 8.47 15.43 -27.58
C GLU A 215 8.23 14.30 -28.57
N ASN A 216 6.96 13.90 -28.72
CA ASN A 216 6.52 13.15 -29.87
C ASN A 216 5.51 14.02 -30.61
N GLU A 217 5.99 14.45 -31.76
CA GLU A 217 5.31 15.05 -32.91
C GLU A 217 4.98 16.55 -32.83
N HIS A 218 5.48 17.25 -33.85
CA HIS A 218 5.30 18.66 -34.17
C HIS A 218 3.89 19.19 -33.83
N VAL A 219 3.78 19.95 -32.74
CA VAL A 219 2.64 20.84 -32.50
C VAL A 219 3.19 22.26 -32.47
N GLU A 220 2.71 23.11 -33.39
CA GLU A 220 2.97 24.54 -33.38
C GLU A 220 2.69 25.08 -31.97
N SER A 221 3.69 25.72 -31.36
CA SER A 221 3.60 26.20 -29.98
C SER A 221 2.57 27.32 -29.88
N ASP A 222 1.40 27.00 -29.33
CA ASP A 222 0.35 27.97 -29.01
C ASP A 222 0.87 28.95 -27.92
N PRO A 223 0.69 30.28 -28.08
CA PRO A 223 0.99 31.26 -27.04
C PRO A 223 0.44 30.90 -25.65
N SER A 224 -0.68 30.19 -25.57
CA SER A 224 -1.28 29.73 -24.30
C SER A 224 -0.37 28.75 -23.52
N THR A 225 0.28 27.82 -24.22
CA THR A 225 1.23 26.86 -23.62
C THR A 225 2.51 27.52 -23.09
N TYR A 226 2.96 28.61 -23.72
CA TYR A 226 4.13 29.36 -23.26
C TYR A 226 3.85 30.07 -21.93
N ASP A 227 2.65 30.64 -21.77
CA ASP A 227 2.23 31.34 -20.57
C ASP A 227 2.11 30.39 -19.37
N VAL A 228 1.46 29.24 -19.55
CA VAL A 228 1.36 28.19 -18.50
C VAL A 228 2.75 27.69 -18.07
N LYS A 229 3.67 27.49 -19.01
CA LYS A 229 5.05 27.06 -18.70
C LYS A 229 5.79 28.09 -17.85
N ASN A 230 5.59 29.39 -18.11
CA ASN A 230 6.18 30.46 -17.32
C ASN A 230 5.53 30.57 -15.93
N MET A 231 4.21 30.41 -15.83
CA MET A 231 3.51 30.37 -14.54
C MET A 231 4.03 29.24 -13.64
N VAL A 232 4.20 28.03 -14.18
CA VAL A 232 4.73 26.88 -13.44
C VAL A 232 6.17 27.13 -12.97
N LYS A 233 7.02 27.71 -13.83
CA LYS A 233 8.40 28.07 -13.47
C LYS A 233 8.49 29.12 -12.37
N ASN A 234 7.53 30.05 -12.33
CA ASN A 234 7.50 31.13 -11.34
C ASN A 234 6.81 30.73 -10.03
N MET A 235 6.26 29.51 -9.95
CA MET A 235 5.57 29.03 -8.76
C MET A 235 6.55 28.72 -7.63
N LYS A 236 6.28 29.23 -6.42
CA LYS A 236 7.12 28.98 -5.25
C LYS A 236 7.13 27.49 -4.92
N ALA A 237 8.25 26.99 -4.42
CA ALA A 237 8.39 25.57 -4.02
C ALA A 237 7.30 25.13 -3.03
N VAL A 238 6.92 26.01 -2.09
CA VAL A 238 5.85 25.75 -1.12
C VAL A 238 4.50 25.55 -1.81
N ASP A 239 4.15 26.41 -2.78
CA ASP A 239 2.88 26.31 -3.50
C ASP A 239 2.85 25.04 -4.38
N ARG A 240 3.98 24.70 -5.01
CA ARG A 240 4.14 23.44 -5.75
C ARG A 240 3.94 22.22 -4.85
N ALA A 241 4.50 22.25 -3.64
CA ALA A 241 4.33 21.18 -2.66
C ALA A 241 2.88 21.00 -2.24
N VAL A 242 2.13 22.10 -2.03
CA VAL A 242 0.70 22.05 -1.74
C VAL A 242 -0.07 21.35 -2.87
N VAL A 243 0.17 21.74 -4.13
CA VAL A 243 -0.49 21.11 -5.29
C VAL A 243 -0.14 19.62 -5.39
N GLY A 244 1.13 19.26 -5.18
CA GLY A 244 1.56 17.87 -5.20
C GLY A 244 0.88 17.03 -4.12
N LEU A 245 0.76 17.57 -2.90
CA LEU A 245 0.04 16.92 -1.80
C LEU A 245 -1.45 16.74 -2.09
N MET A 246 -2.10 17.75 -2.68
CA MET A 246 -3.50 17.64 -3.10
C MET A 246 -3.69 16.52 -4.13
N CYS A 247 -2.81 16.42 -5.12
CA CYS A 247 -2.88 15.36 -6.12
C CYS A 247 -2.72 13.96 -5.49
N LYS A 248 -1.81 13.81 -4.52
CA LYS A 248 -1.65 12.56 -3.76
C LYS A 248 -2.91 12.22 -2.96
N ASP A 249 -3.47 13.19 -2.25
CA ASP A 249 -4.67 13.00 -1.45
C ASP A 249 -5.86 12.60 -2.31
N ILE A 250 -6.06 13.19 -3.50
CA ILE A 250 -7.14 12.77 -4.41
C ILE A 250 -6.99 11.30 -4.82
N ILE A 251 -5.77 10.87 -5.16
CA ILE A 251 -5.49 9.48 -5.55
C ILE A 251 -5.78 8.51 -4.39
N ASP A 252 -5.34 8.83 -3.18
CA ASP A 252 -5.52 7.97 -2.01
C ASP A 252 -6.98 7.97 -1.51
N VAL A 253 -7.68 9.09 -1.59
CA VAL A 253 -9.12 9.15 -1.31
C VAL A 253 -9.88 8.25 -2.28
N GLY A 254 -9.55 8.23 -3.57
CA GLY A 254 -10.22 7.31 -4.49
C GLY A 254 -9.97 5.83 -4.17
N ARG A 255 -8.77 5.48 -3.69
CA ARG A 255 -8.49 4.11 -3.16
C ARG A 255 -9.29 3.81 -1.91
N PHE A 256 -9.38 4.76 -0.98
CA PHE A 256 -10.19 4.65 0.23
C PHE A 256 -11.68 4.47 -0.10
N MET A 257 -12.23 5.27 -1.02
CA MET A 257 -13.63 5.17 -1.45
C MET A 257 -13.90 3.81 -2.10
N TRP A 258 -12.95 3.28 -2.88
CA TRP A 258 -13.07 1.96 -3.45
C TRP A 258 -13.13 0.85 -2.39
N LEU A 259 -12.36 0.95 -1.31
CA LEU A 259 -12.46 0.01 -0.19
C LEU A 259 -13.82 0.10 0.52
N LYS A 260 -14.38 1.32 0.68
CA LYS A 260 -15.72 1.51 1.23
C LYS A 260 -16.80 0.89 0.34
N GLU A 261 -16.68 1.02 -0.99
CA GLU A 261 -17.59 0.40 -1.97
C GLU A 261 -17.58 -1.13 -1.88
N HIS A 262 -16.46 -1.73 -1.44
CA HIS A 262 -16.31 -3.17 -1.21
C HIS A 262 -16.65 -3.58 0.24
N GLU A 263 -17.39 -2.73 0.95
CA GLU A 263 -17.96 -2.98 2.27
C GLU A 263 -16.93 -3.22 3.39
N LEU A 264 -15.67 -2.84 3.18
CA LEU A 264 -14.67 -2.88 4.24
C LEU A 264 -14.84 -1.69 5.20
N GLU A 265 -14.58 -1.95 6.48
CA GLU A 265 -14.28 -0.87 7.41
C GLU A 265 -12.84 -0.41 7.12
N CYS A 266 -12.63 0.88 6.92
CA CYS A 266 -11.32 1.39 6.49
C CYS A 266 -11.11 2.83 6.91
N GLU A 267 -9.83 3.21 6.99
CA GLU A 267 -9.33 4.55 7.32
C GLU A 267 -8.09 4.89 6.49
N LEU A 268 -7.92 6.19 6.23
CA LEU A 268 -6.72 6.74 5.63
C LEU A 268 -5.99 7.60 6.67
N VAL A 269 -4.95 7.05 7.26
CA VAL A 269 -4.25 7.61 8.43
C VAL A 269 -2.82 8.04 8.07
N LYS A 270 -2.15 8.72 9.01
CA LYS A 270 -0.71 9.02 8.92
C LYS A 270 0.06 8.09 9.85
N TYR A 271 0.95 7.27 9.30
CA TYR A 271 1.72 6.33 10.12
C TYR A 271 3.00 6.94 10.69
N VAL A 272 3.48 8.08 10.19
CA VAL A 272 4.57 8.84 10.83
C VAL A 272 4.37 10.34 10.63
N PRO A 273 4.93 11.20 11.49
CA PRO A 273 4.96 12.64 11.26
C PRO A 273 5.64 13.02 9.93
N SER A 274 5.19 14.10 9.30
CA SER A 274 5.69 14.54 7.98
C SER A 274 7.18 14.93 7.99
N ASN A 275 7.74 15.31 9.15
CA ASN A 275 9.17 15.59 9.29
C ASN A 275 10.04 14.31 9.31
N ILE A 276 9.46 13.13 9.51
CA ILE A 276 10.17 11.84 9.38
C ILE A 276 10.12 11.38 7.92
N SER A 277 8.95 11.50 7.29
CA SER A 277 8.79 11.26 5.87
C SER A 277 7.58 12.03 5.35
N PRO A 278 7.70 12.74 4.21
CA PRO A 278 6.54 13.32 3.53
C PRO A 278 5.62 12.24 2.95
N GLU A 279 6.12 11.01 2.76
CA GLU A 279 5.37 9.84 2.29
C GLU A 279 4.84 9.01 3.47
N ASN A 280 3.88 9.57 4.19
CA ASN A 280 3.43 9.07 5.48
C ASN A 280 1.98 8.59 5.53
N ARG A 281 1.31 8.42 4.39
CA ARG A 281 -0.07 7.92 4.32
C ARG A 281 -0.12 6.40 4.43
N LEU A 282 -1.12 5.90 5.16
CA LEU A 282 -1.40 4.48 5.34
C LEU A 282 -2.89 4.23 5.14
N LEU A 283 -3.21 3.30 4.25
CA LEU A 283 -4.57 2.81 4.07
C LEU A 283 -4.75 1.54 4.90
N VAL A 284 -5.62 1.61 5.89
CA VAL A 284 -5.93 0.50 6.81
C VAL A 284 -7.37 0.05 6.56
N ALA A 285 -7.61 -1.26 6.54
CA ALA A 285 -8.97 -1.79 6.41
C ALA A 285 -9.13 -3.16 7.05
N ARG A 286 -10.37 -3.54 7.39
CA ARG A 286 -10.76 -4.86 7.88
C ARG A 286 -12.15 -5.24 7.40
N GLN A 287 -12.46 -6.55 7.43
CA GLN A 287 -13.83 -7.00 7.21
C GLN A 287 -14.74 -6.44 8.31
N LYS A 288 -15.94 -6.00 7.94
CA LYS A 288 -16.98 -5.65 8.93
C LYS A 288 -17.36 -6.92 9.70
N SER A 289 -17.32 -6.82 11.03
CA SER A 289 -17.80 -7.87 11.94
C SER A 289 -19.32 -8.03 11.86
#